data_AF-A0A2N5A7L4-F1
#
_entry.id   AF-A0A2N5A7L4-F1
#
_cell.length_a   1.000
_cell.length_b   1.000
_cell.length_c   1.000
_cell.angle_alpha   90.00
_cell.angle_beta   90.00
_cell.angle_gamma   90.00
#
_symmetry.space_group_name_H-M   'P 1'
#
loop_
_entity.id
_entity.type
_entity.pdbx_description
1 polymer ?
#
loop_
_entity_poly.entity_id
_entity_poly.type
_entity_poly.pdbx_seq_one_letter_code
_entity_poly.pdbx_strand_id
1 'polypeptide(L)'
;MATGEYVSVSSQADTETAALAEEKSELDADYQGEVRELTSLYIQRGVEPALARQVAEQLMAKDALEAHAREELGLTDTHSARPLQAAIFSAVSFSAGAGLPLIVAVLSPAKLTVIAIFLSTLCSLAALGYFSSVVSNAPPVRAISRITFWSTLAMLFSIGIGRIAGQVLL
;
A
#
# COMPACT_ATOMS: atom_id res chain seq x y z
N MET A 1 -4.84 -9.73 -8.54
CA MET A 1 -4.49 -8.92 -7.36
C MET A 1 -3.31 -9.50 -6.59
N ALA A 2 -3.38 -10.73 -6.06
CA ALA A 2 -2.29 -11.32 -5.26
C ALA A 2 -0.89 -11.29 -5.90
N THR A 3 -0.74 -11.71 -7.17
CA THR A 3 0.59 -11.76 -7.81
C THR A 3 1.23 -10.38 -7.92
N GLY A 4 0.47 -9.36 -8.29
CA GLY A 4 0.97 -7.99 -8.39
C GLY A 4 1.38 -7.44 -7.02
N GLU A 5 0.57 -7.71 -6.00
CA GLU A 5 0.88 -7.34 -4.61
C GLU A 5 2.14 -8.03 -4.11
N TYR A 6 2.26 -9.34 -4.34
CA TYR A 6 3.45 -10.12 -3.97
C TYR A 6 4.70 -9.54 -4.61
N VAL A 7 4.68 -9.28 -5.92
CA VAL A 7 5.83 -8.75 -6.66
C VAL A 7 6.21 -7.36 -6.15
N SER A 8 5.22 -6.47 -5.96
CA SER A 8 5.47 -5.10 -5.47
C SER A 8 6.08 -5.10 -4.08
N VAL A 9 5.51 -5.87 -3.14
CA VAL A 9 5.99 -5.91 -1.76
C VAL A 9 7.30 -6.72 -1.65
N SER A 10 7.55 -7.69 -2.53
CA SER A 10 8.86 -8.36 -2.60
C SER A 10 9.94 -7.39 -3.06
N SER A 11 9.67 -6.58 -4.09
CA SER A 11 10.60 -5.55 -4.54
C SER A 11 10.88 -4.52 -3.43
N GLN A 12 9.88 -4.19 -2.61
CA GLN A 12 10.08 -3.36 -1.43
C GLN A 12 11.00 -4.08 -0.43
N ALA A 13 10.74 -5.34 -0.09
CA ALA A 13 11.57 -6.11 0.84
C ALA A 13 13.04 -6.24 0.37
N ASP A 14 13.26 -6.39 -0.94
CA ASP A 14 14.59 -6.41 -1.53
C ASP A 14 15.29 -5.06 -1.35
N THR A 15 14.57 -3.96 -1.51
CA THR A 15 15.09 -2.60 -1.30
C THR A 15 15.42 -2.34 0.17
N GLU A 16 14.54 -2.76 1.10
CA GLU A 16 14.78 -2.65 2.55
C GLU A 16 16.01 -3.46 2.97
N THR A 17 16.18 -4.67 2.42
CA THR A 17 17.34 -5.53 2.69
C THR A 17 18.64 -4.91 2.15
N ALA A 18 18.60 -4.32 0.95
CA ALA A 18 19.75 -3.65 0.37
C ALA A 18 20.17 -2.43 1.19
N ALA A 19 19.21 -1.59 1.61
CA ALA A 19 19.49 -0.41 2.42
C ALA A 19 20.10 -0.78 3.78
N LEU A 20 19.61 -1.82 4.46
CA LEU A 20 20.20 -2.31 5.71
C LEU A 20 21.62 -2.86 5.52
N ALA A 21 21.91 -3.46 4.37
CA ALA A 21 23.26 -3.96 4.07
C ALA A 21 24.25 -2.82 3.77
N GLU A 22 23.78 -1.76 3.11
CA GLU A 22 24.54 -0.53 2.85
C GLU A 22 24.85 0.19 4.16
N GLU A 23 23.84 0.47 4.98
CA GLU A 23 23.97 1.09 6.29
C GLU A 23 24.96 0.34 7.19
N LYS A 24 24.87 -0.99 7.21
CA LYS A 24 25.82 -1.82 7.97
C LYS A 24 27.26 -1.64 7.47
N SER A 25 27.46 -1.52 6.16
CA SER A 25 28.78 -1.26 5.58
C SER A 25 29.30 0.13 5.94
N GLU A 26 28.44 1.13 6.06
CA GLU A 26 28.79 2.50 6.44
C GLU A 26 29.18 2.58 7.92
N LEU A 27 28.39 1.95 8.79
CA LEU A 27 28.71 1.79 10.22
C LEU A 27 30.05 1.08 10.46
N ASP A 28 30.37 0.05 9.67
CA ASP A 28 31.65 -0.67 9.72
C ASP A 28 32.82 0.20 9.19
N ALA A 29 32.55 1.14 8.29
CA ALA A 29 33.56 1.98 7.64
C ALA A 29 33.88 3.29 8.40
N ASP A 30 32.86 4.04 8.85
CA ASP A 30 33.02 5.27 9.64
C ASP A 30 31.88 5.45 10.66
N TYR A 31 31.93 4.68 11.75
CA TYR A 31 30.99 4.83 12.86
C TYR A 31 30.88 6.28 13.38
N GLN A 32 31.96 7.05 13.40
CA GLN A 32 31.90 8.45 13.86
C GLN A 32 31.25 9.37 12.83
N GLY A 33 31.34 9.02 11.55
CA GLY A 33 30.55 9.58 10.45
C GLY A 33 29.07 9.41 10.72
N GLU A 34 28.65 8.18 10.99
CA GLU A 34 27.26 7.85 11.28
C GLU A 34 26.71 8.51 12.55
N VAL A 35 27.53 8.70 13.59
CA VAL A 35 27.14 9.55 14.74
C VAL A 35 26.82 10.99 14.30
N ARG A 36 27.59 11.56 13.36
CA ARG A 36 27.38 12.93 12.86
C ARG A 36 26.17 13.01 11.92
N GLU A 37 25.96 11.99 11.11
CA GLU A 37 24.76 11.76 10.26
C GLU A 37 23.50 11.86 11.13
N LEU A 38 23.37 10.96 12.11
CA LEU A 38 22.21 10.87 12.98
C LEU A 38 22.02 12.13 13.86
N THR A 39 23.13 12.72 14.33
CA THR A 39 23.08 14.02 15.03
C THR A 39 22.46 15.10 14.14
N SER A 40 22.89 15.18 12.89
CA SER A 40 22.40 16.17 11.92
C SER A 40 20.92 15.97 11.61
N LEU A 41 20.47 14.72 11.52
CA LEU A 41 19.05 14.36 11.37
C LEU A 41 18.20 14.89 12.54
N TYR A 42 18.65 14.73 13.78
CA TYR A 42 17.94 15.25 14.95
C TYR A 42 17.94 16.79 15.01
N ILE A 43 19.03 17.44 14.61
CA ILE A 43 19.08 18.91 14.49
C ILE A 43 18.05 19.40 13.47
N GLN A 44 17.94 18.75 12.31
CA GLN A 44 16.92 19.08 11.29
C GLN A 44 15.49 18.92 11.81
N ARG A 45 15.27 17.98 12.74
CA ARG A 45 13.98 17.78 13.43
C ARG A 45 13.74 18.77 14.58
N GLY A 46 14.66 19.69 14.83
CA GLY A 46 14.52 20.78 15.81
C GLY A 46 15.13 20.49 17.18
N VAL A 47 15.95 19.45 17.32
CA VAL A 47 16.69 19.17 18.57
C VAL A 47 17.91 20.09 18.65
N GLU A 48 18.18 20.65 19.83
CA GLU A 48 19.37 21.47 20.08
C GLU A 48 20.67 20.66 19.84
N PRO A 49 21.73 21.24 19.23
CA PRO A 49 22.87 20.46 18.77
C PRO A 49 23.57 19.61 19.84
N ALA A 50 23.74 20.13 21.07
CA ALA A 50 24.38 19.36 22.13
C ALA A 50 23.51 18.17 22.56
N LEU A 51 22.18 18.36 22.65
CA LEU A 51 21.24 17.28 22.93
C LEU A 51 21.14 16.27 21.78
N ALA A 52 21.10 16.72 20.53
CA ALA A 52 21.02 15.86 19.35
C ALA A 52 22.18 14.87 19.30
N ARG A 53 23.40 15.34 19.60
CA ARG A 53 24.58 14.49 19.68
C ARG A 53 24.46 13.44 20.79
N GLN A 54 23.99 13.85 21.97
CA GLN A 54 23.80 12.92 23.08
C GLN A 54 22.76 11.84 22.76
N VAL A 55 21.68 12.20 22.05
CA VAL A 55 20.66 11.24 21.61
C VAL A 55 21.25 10.26 20.60
N ALA A 56 21.95 10.75 19.57
CA ALA A 56 22.59 9.90 18.57
C ALA A 56 23.58 8.91 19.21
N GLU A 57 24.49 9.40 20.07
CA GLU A 57 25.47 8.57 20.77
C GLU A 57 24.79 7.48 21.63
N GLN A 58 23.72 7.82 22.35
CA GLN A 58 23.00 6.86 23.21
C GLN A 58 22.23 5.81 22.42
N LEU A 59 21.57 6.21 21.31
CA LEU A 59 20.84 5.27 20.46
C LEU A 59 21.81 4.32 19.76
N MET A 60 22.89 4.84 19.19
CA MET A 60 23.88 4.02 18.51
C MET A 60 24.63 3.08 19.46
N ALA A 61 24.87 3.51 20.71
CA ALA A 61 25.48 2.64 21.72
C ALA A 61 24.59 1.44 22.12
N LYS A 62 23.26 1.57 21.99
CA LYS A 62 22.33 0.46 22.22
C LYS A 62 22.31 -0.48 21.02
N ASP A 63 22.05 0.07 19.84
CA ASP A 63 22.06 -0.64 18.56
C ASP A 63 22.12 0.38 17.41
N ALA A 64 23.29 0.51 16.78
CA ALA A 64 23.51 1.49 15.72
C ALA A 64 22.74 1.17 14.45
N LEU A 65 22.66 -0.11 14.07
CA LEU A 65 21.93 -0.50 12.87
C LEU A 65 20.42 -0.32 13.08
N GLU A 66 19.88 -0.69 14.25
CA GLU A 66 18.47 -0.42 14.59
C GLU A 66 18.20 1.10 14.63
N ALA A 67 19.13 1.90 15.16
CA ALA A 67 18.98 3.35 15.22
C ALA A 67 18.87 3.97 13.82
N HIS A 68 19.79 3.67 12.90
CA HIS A 68 19.72 4.19 11.54
C HIS A 68 18.57 3.60 10.74
N ALA A 69 18.32 2.29 10.85
CA ALA A 69 17.17 1.65 10.22
C ALA A 69 15.87 2.37 10.55
N ARG A 70 15.67 2.75 11.82
CA ARG A 70 14.46 3.43 12.26
C ARG A 70 14.47 4.92 11.94
N GLU A 71 15.55 5.60 12.26
CA GLU A 71 15.58 7.06 12.26
C GLU A 71 15.81 7.62 10.85
N GLU A 72 16.70 6.98 10.08
CA GLU A 72 17.05 7.40 8.72
C GLU A 72 16.21 6.69 7.66
N LEU A 73 16.18 5.35 7.68
CA LEU A 73 15.50 4.55 6.65
C LEU A 73 13.99 4.42 6.88
N GLY A 74 13.50 4.78 8.07
CA GLY A 74 12.08 4.66 8.45
C GLY A 74 11.59 3.22 8.60
N LEU A 75 12.50 2.25 8.67
CA LEU A 75 12.23 0.83 8.82
C LEU A 75 11.90 0.50 10.28
N THR A 76 10.72 -0.08 10.50
CA THR A 76 10.26 -0.51 11.82
C THR A 76 9.58 -1.87 11.70
N ASP A 77 9.54 -2.65 12.78
CA ASP A 77 8.90 -3.97 12.79
C ASP A 77 7.45 -3.93 12.28
N THR A 78 6.70 -2.88 12.65
CA THR A 78 5.30 -2.69 12.27
C THR A 78 5.09 -2.35 10.78
N HIS A 79 6.13 -1.85 10.11
CA HIS A 79 6.08 -1.43 8.71
C HIS A 79 6.93 -2.30 7.77
N SER A 80 7.48 -3.40 8.27
CA SER A 80 8.27 -4.34 7.46
C SER A 80 7.48 -4.90 6.27
N ALA A 81 8.14 -4.99 5.11
CA ALA A 81 7.56 -5.59 3.93
C ALA A 81 7.28 -7.10 4.15
N ARG A 82 6.01 -7.51 4.03
CA ARG A 82 5.57 -8.92 4.22
C ARG A 82 4.85 -9.42 2.97
N PRO A 83 5.58 -9.86 1.92
CA PRO A 83 5.02 -10.07 0.58
C PRO A 83 3.90 -11.11 0.53
N LEU A 84 4.10 -12.26 1.17
CA LEU A 84 3.10 -13.33 1.19
C LEU A 84 1.84 -12.92 1.95
N GLN A 85 2.01 -12.21 3.07
CA GLN A 85 0.89 -11.70 3.85
C GLN A 85 0.08 -10.71 3.01
N ALA A 86 0.73 -9.70 2.42
CA ALA A 86 0.08 -8.71 1.56
C ALA A 86 -0.68 -9.37 0.40
N ALA A 87 -0.07 -10.33 -0.29
CA ALA A 87 -0.67 -11.04 -1.40
C ALA A 87 -1.94 -11.83 -1.00
N ILE A 88 -1.90 -12.57 0.11
CA ILE A 88 -3.05 -13.35 0.60
C ILE A 88 -4.18 -12.41 1.02
N PHE A 89 -3.88 -11.38 1.82
CA PHE A 89 -4.89 -10.40 2.24
C PHE A 89 -5.52 -9.71 1.03
N SER A 90 -4.73 -9.35 0.02
CA SER A 90 -5.20 -8.76 -1.23
C SER A 90 -6.11 -9.71 -2.03
N ALA A 91 -5.73 -10.98 -2.18
CA ALA A 91 -6.57 -11.99 -2.84
C ALA A 91 -7.90 -12.21 -2.12
N VAL A 92 -7.87 -12.39 -0.80
CA VAL A 92 -9.08 -12.66 0.01
C VAL A 92 -10.00 -11.45 -0.03
N SER A 93 -9.46 -10.24 0.19
CA SER A 93 -10.25 -9.00 0.20
C SER A 93 -10.90 -8.73 -1.15
N PHE A 94 -10.16 -8.92 -2.25
CA PHE A 94 -10.71 -8.78 -3.60
C PHE A 94 -11.81 -9.79 -3.89
N SER A 95 -11.57 -11.06 -3.55
CA SER A 95 -12.54 -12.14 -3.79
C SER A 95 -13.81 -11.93 -2.98
N ALA A 96 -13.68 -11.49 -1.72
CA ALA A 96 -14.81 -11.14 -0.86
C ALA A 96 -15.60 -9.95 -1.43
N GLY A 97 -14.92 -8.89 -1.87
CA GLY A 97 -15.55 -7.71 -2.48
C GLY A 97 -16.27 -8.02 -3.80
N ALA A 98 -15.77 -9.00 -4.56
CA ALA A 98 -16.40 -9.47 -5.80
C ALA A 98 -17.58 -10.43 -5.58
N GLY A 99 -17.81 -10.88 -4.34
CA GLY A 99 -18.83 -11.89 -4.02
C GLY A 99 -20.24 -11.46 -4.41
N LEU A 100 -20.67 -10.25 -4.05
CA LEU A 100 -22.02 -9.77 -4.37
C LEU A 100 -22.27 -9.63 -5.88
N PRO A 101 -21.40 -8.95 -6.67
CA PRO A 101 -21.55 -8.92 -8.13
C PRO A 101 -21.58 -10.30 -8.79
N LEU A 102 -20.78 -11.25 -8.29
CA LEU A 102 -20.75 -12.61 -8.81
C LEU A 102 -22.07 -13.36 -8.56
N ILE A 103 -22.61 -13.26 -7.34
CA ILE A 103 -23.93 -13.83 -7.00
C ILE A 103 -25.02 -13.25 -7.91
N VAL A 104 -25.00 -11.93 -8.10
CA VAL A 104 -25.96 -11.25 -8.99
C VAL A 104 -25.81 -11.70 -10.44
N ALA A 105 -24.58 -11.91 -10.92
CA ALA A 105 -24.34 -12.42 -12.27
C ALA A 105 -24.99 -13.79 -12.51
N VAL A 106 -24.91 -14.69 -11.52
CA VAL A 106 -25.46 -16.05 -11.62
C VAL A 106 -26.98 -16.07 -11.54
N LEU A 107 -27.59 -15.22 -10.72
CA LEU A 107 -29.03 -15.24 -10.46
C LEU A 107 -29.85 -14.33 -11.39
N SER A 108 -29.21 -13.38 -12.08
CA SER A 108 -29.93 -12.39 -12.89
C SER A 108 -30.43 -12.97 -14.23
N PRO A 109 -31.67 -12.67 -14.64
CA PRO A 109 -32.17 -13.01 -15.97
C PRO A 109 -31.27 -12.42 -17.07
N ALA A 110 -31.03 -13.19 -18.15
CA ALA A 110 -30.09 -12.82 -19.22
C ALA A 110 -30.29 -11.40 -19.79
N LYS A 111 -31.52 -10.90 -19.84
CA LYS A 111 -31.85 -9.55 -20.34
C LYS A 111 -31.38 -8.42 -19.41
N LEU A 112 -31.25 -8.70 -18.11
CA LEU A 112 -30.93 -7.72 -17.08
C LEU A 112 -29.52 -7.89 -16.49
N THR A 113 -28.84 -8.99 -16.80
CA THR A 113 -27.55 -9.38 -16.21
C THR A 113 -26.53 -8.24 -16.21
N VAL A 114 -26.35 -7.55 -17.34
CA VAL A 114 -25.36 -6.46 -17.45
C VAL A 114 -25.67 -5.30 -16.48
N ILE A 115 -26.93 -4.84 -16.45
CA ILE A 115 -27.35 -3.74 -15.59
C ILE A 115 -27.29 -4.16 -14.11
N ALA A 116 -27.71 -5.39 -13.80
CA ALA A 116 -27.70 -5.92 -12.45
C ALA A 116 -26.27 -6.04 -11.89
N ILE A 117 -25.32 -6.54 -12.67
CA ILE A 117 -23.89 -6.60 -12.30
C ILE A 117 -23.34 -5.19 -12.08
N PHE A 118 -23.63 -4.26 -12.99
CA PHE A 118 -23.15 -2.89 -12.87
C PHE A 118 -23.62 -2.22 -11.58
N LEU A 119 -24.92 -2.27 -11.28
CA LEU A 119 -25.49 -1.68 -10.06
C LEU A 119 -24.99 -2.36 -8.79
N SER A 120 -24.96 -3.69 -8.76
CA SER A 120 -24.47 -4.43 -7.58
C SER A 120 -22.98 -4.17 -7.31
N THR A 121 -22.18 -4.00 -8.36
CA THR A 121 -20.77 -3.61 -8.20
C THR A 121 -20.65 -2.20 -7.67
N LEU A 122 -21.43 -1.24 -8.17
CA LEU A 122 -21.42 0.14 -7.67
C LEU A 122 -21.85 0.22 -6.19
N CYS A 123 -22.86 -0.54 -5.79
CA CYS A 123 -23.28 -0.67 -4.39
C CYS A 123 -22.16 -1.26 -3.51
N SER A 124 -21.51 -2.33 -3.97
CA SER A 124 -20.39 -2.96 -3.26
C SER A 124 -19.23 -1.98 -3.07
N LEU A 125 -18.89 -1.24 -4.13
CA LEU A 125 -17.83 -0.24 -4.12
C LEU A 125 -18.17 0.97 -3.24
N ALA A 126 -19.43 1.40 -3.20
CA ALA A 126 -19.88 2.45 -2.29
C ALA A 126 -19.77 2.00 -0.82
N ALA A 127 -20.15 0.76 -0.52
CA ALA A 127 -19.98 0.19 0.82
C ALA A 127 -18.48 0.10 1.19
N LEU A 128 -17.64 -0.43 0.30
CA LEU A 128 -16.18 -0.47 0.51
C LEU A 128 -15.58 0.92 0.68
N GLY A 129 -16.04 1.91 -0.09
CA GLY A 129 -15.60 3.29 0.06
C GLY A 129 -16.01 3.92 1.39
N TYR A 130 -17.20 3.59 1.89
CA TYR A 130 -17.62 3.98 3.23
C TYR A 130 -16.74 3.32 4.30
N PHE A 131 -16.53 2.00 4.26
CA PHE A 131 -15.66 1.31 5.21
C PHE A 131 -14.22 1.85 5.20
N SER A 132 -13.67 2.08 4.00
CA SER A 132 -12.37 2.70 3.83
C SER A 132 -12.31 4.08 4.49
N SER A 133 -13.37 4.88 4.38
CA SER A 133 -13.44 6.20 5.03
C SER A 133 -13.47 6.13 6.56
N VAL A 134 -14.14 5.13 7.14
CA VAL A 134 -14.18 4.91 8.59
C VAL A 134 -12.79 4.51 9.10
N VAL A 135 -12.12 3.59 8.41
CA VAL A 135 -10.78 3.10 8.81
C VAL A 135 -9.72 4.20 8.67
N SER A 136 -9.82 5.03 7.62
CA SER A 136 -8.85 6.11 7.35
C SER A 136 -9.20 7.46 7.97
N ASN A 137 -10.30 7.54 8.74
CA ASN A 137 -10.86 8.78 9.27
C ASN A 137 -11.01 9.89 8.20
N ALA A 138 -11.37 9.49 6.98
CA ALA A 138 -11.52 10.37 5.83
C ALA A 138 -13.00 10.76 5.60
N PRO A 139 -13.30 11.89 4.93
CA PRO A 139 -14.68 12.26 4.61
C PRO A 139 -15.36 11.19 3.72
N PRO A 140 -16.48 10.57 4.15
CA PRO A 140 -17.09 9.43 3.46
C PRO A 140 -17.45 9.72 2.00
N VAL A 141 -18.03 10.89 1.73
CA VAL A 141 -18.45 11.30 0.39
C VAL A 141 -17.26 11.33 -0.58
N ARG A 142 -16.08 11.79 -0.13
CA ARG A 142 -14.87 11.84 -0.97
C ARG A 142 -14.31 10.45 -1.26
N ALA A 143 -14.33 9.57 -0.26
CA ALA A 143 -13.84 8.19 -0.43
C ALA A 143 -14.74 7.40 -1.40
N ILE A 144 -16.06 7.46 -1.18
CA ILE A 144 -17.06 6.79 -2.01
C ILE A 144 -17.01 7.33 -3.44
N SER A 145 -16.98 8.65 -3.64
CA SER A 145 -16.99 9.24 -4.97
C SER A 145 -15.73 8.89 -5.75
N ARG A 146 -14.55 8.95 -5.12
CA ARG A 146 -13.28 8.55 -5.74
C ARG A 146 -13.32 7.11 -6.23
N ILE A 147 -13.76 6.18 -5.39
CA ILE A 147 -13.78 4.75 -5.75
C ILE A 147 -14.82 4.46 -6.82
N THR A 148 -16.05 4.96 -6.65
CA THR A 148 -17.15 4.68 -7.59
C THR A 148 -16.93 5.36 -8.95
N PHE A 149 -16.35 6.57 -8.99
CA PHE A 149 -16.03 7.27 -10.23
C PHE A 149 -15.01 6.50 -11.08
N TRP A 150 -13.82 6.19 -10.53
CA TRP A 150 -12.79 5.49 -11.28
C TRP A 150 -13.21 4.09 -11.70
N SER A 151 -13.96 3.39 -10.84
CA SER A 151 -14.50 2.07 -11.17
C SER A 151 -15.54 2.14 -12.27
N THR A 152 -16.46 3.11 -12.23
CA THR A 152 -17.46 3.33 -13.28
C THR A 152 -16.77 3.61 -14.61
N LEU A 153 -15.76 4.49 -14.61
CA LEU A 153 -15.00 4.82 -15.80
C LEU A 153 -14.33 3.57 -16.41
N ALA A 154 -13.64 2.77 -15.58
CA ALA A 154 -13.00 1.52 -16.02
C ALA A 154 -14.01 0.50 -16.57
N MET A 155 -15.19 0.37 -15.96
CA MET A 155 -16.27 -0.50 -16.45
C MET A 155 -16.79 -0.02 -17.82
N LEU A 156 -17.00 1.28 -18.00
CA LEU A 156 -17.45 1.84 -19.27
C LEU A 156 -16.42 1.60 -20.38
N PHE A 157 -15.13 1.78 -20.09
CA PHE A 157 -14.06 1.43 -21.04
C PHE A 157 -14.07 -0.06 -21.38
N SER A 158 -14.20 -0.93 -20.39
CA SER A 158 -14.25 -2.39 -20.59
C SER A 158 -15.44 -2.81 -21.46
N ILE A 159 -16.63 -2.23 -21.21
CA ILE A 159 -17.83 -2.44 -22.02
C ILE A 159 -17.60 -1.93 -23.45
N GLY A 160 -16.98 -0.76 -23.60
CA GLY A 160 -16.67 -0.18 -24.91
C GLY A 160 -15.75 -1.08 -25.75
N ILE A 161 -14.64 -1.52 -25.16
CA ILE A 161 -13.69 -2.43 -25.82
C ILE A 161 -14.37 -3.76 -26.15
N GLY A 162 -15.13 -4.33 -25.21
CA GLY A 162 -15.86 -5.59 -25.42
C GLY A 162 -16.87 -5.51 -26.57
N ARG A 163 -17.57 -4.39 -26.72
CA ARG A 163 -18.50 -4.16 -27.84
C ARG A 163 -17.77 -4.07 -29.18
N ILE A 164 -16.66 -3.34 -29.25
CA ILE A 164 -15.87 -3.20 -30.48
C ILE A 164 -15.31 -4.56 -30.90
N ALA A 165 -14.67 -5.30 -29.97
CA ALA A 165 -14.12 -6.61 -30.26
C ALA A 165 -15.21 -7.62 -30.68
N GLY A 166 -16.37 -7.58 -30.02
CA GLY A 166 -17.51 -8.44 -30.34
C GLY A 166 -18.11 -8.18 -31.73
N GLN A 167 -18.01 -6.96 -32.25
CA GLN A 167 -18.44 -6.61 -33.62
C GLN A 167 -17.43 -7.04 -34.69
N VAL A 168 -16.16 -7.27 -34.33
CA VAL A 168 -15.11 -7.69 -35.27
C VAL A 168 -15.00 -9.23 -35.36
N LEU A 169 -15.40 -9.94 -34.30
CA LEU A 169 -15.32 -11.40 -34.19
C LEU A 169 -16.62 -12.15 -34.59
N LEU A 170 -17.70 -11.42 -34.91
CA LEU A 170 -18.98 -11.95 -35.40
C LEU A 170 -19.29 -11.35 -36.78
#